data_AF-A0A846ND84-F1
#
_entry.id   AF-A0A846ND84-F1
#
_cell.length_a   1.000
_cell.length_b   1.000
_cell.length_c   1.000
_cell.angle_alpha   90.00
_cell.angle_beta   90.00
_cell.angle_gamma   90.00
#
_symmetry.space_group_name_H-M   'P 1'
#
loop_
_entity.id
_entity.type
_entity.pdbx_description
1 polymer ?
#
loop_
_entity_poly.entity_id
_entity_poly.type
_entity_poly.pdbx_seq_one_letter_code
_entity_poly.pdbx_strand_id
1 'polypeptide(L)'
;MRRQVELRDYYRSKRMEWRRGRTVQRVERPTRLDRARRLGYHAKQGFVVVRVKVSRGGLRKKAPTLGRRQKRTGISKIKRGKSMQKIAEERGERKYRNLKLLGSYYVGEDGRYKWFECVFVDPCHPSIKNSHEIQRRIG
;
A
#
# COMPACT_ATOMS: atom_id res chain seq x y z
N MET A 1 -28.91 4.01 10.37
CA MET A 1 -28.20 5.28 10.61
C MET A 1 -27.08 5.17 11.65
N ARG A 2 -27.32 4.63 12.86
CA ARG A 2 -26.31 4.53 13.96
C ARG A 2 -24.97 3.84 13.56
N ARG A 3 -25.03 2.66 12.94
CA ARG A 3 -23.84 1.91 12.44
C ARG A 3 -22.93 2.71 11.50
N GLN A 4 -23.50 3.61 10.70
CA GLN A 4 -22.77 4.35 9.68
C GLN A 4 -21.97 5.51 10.29
N VAL A 5 -22.51 6.12 11.35
CA VAL A 5 -21.84 7.16 12.14
C VAL A 5 -20.66 6.56 12.91
N GLU A 6 -20.87 5.42 13.59
CA GLU A 6 -19.81 4.71 14.33
C GLU A 6 -18.61 4.33 13.45
N LEU A 7 -18.86 3.80 12.24
CA LEU A 7 -17.80 3.48 11.29
C LEU A 7 -17.04 4.72 10.85
N ARG A 8 -17.74 5.83 10.59
CA ARG A 8 -17.11 7.09 10.16
C ARG A 8 -16.15 7.61 11.23
N ASP A 9 -16.56 7.58 12.50
CA ASP A 9 -15.76 8.05 13.61
C ASP A 9 -14.57 7.12 13.91
N TYR A 10 -14.76 5.81 13.78
CA TYR A 10 -13.68 4.83 13.84
C TYR A 10 -12.60 5.13 12.78
N TYR A 11 -12.99 5.29 11.50
CA TYR A 11 -12.04 5.62 10.44
C TYR A 11 -11.45 7.02 10.57
N ARG A 12 -12.16 7.96 11.21
CA ARG A 12 -11.61 9.30 11.51
C ARG A 12 -10.49 9.18 12.55
N SER A 13 -10.73 8.47 13.65
CA SER A 13 -9.73 8.21 14.70
C SER A 13 -8.50 7.48 14.12
N LYS A 14 -8.72 6.39 13.37
CA LYS A 14 -7.64 5.63 12.73
C LYS A 14 -6.81 6.46 11.75
N ARG A 15 -7.43 7.34 10.95
CA ARG A 15 -6.66 8.23 10.06
C ARG A 15 -5.74 9.19 10.83
N MET A 16 -6.15 9.67 12.01
CA MET A 16 -5.29 10.51 12.84
C MET A 16 -4.06 9.74 13.34
N GLU A 17 -4.26 8.50 13.78
CA GLU A 17 -3.18 7.58 14.15
C GLU A 17 -2.22 7.34 12.98
N TRP A 18 -2.73 7.02 11.79
CA TRP A 18 -1.92 6.68 10.62
C TRP A 18 -1.13 7.84 10.04
N ARG A 19 -1.56 9.09 10.28
CA ARG A 19 -0.80 10.29 9.90
C ARG A 19 0.53 10.36 10.65
N ARG A 20 0.47 10.10 11.96
CA ARG A 20 1.63 10.12 12.87
C ARG A 20 2.57 8.93 12.63
N GLY A 21 2.04 7.82 12.11
CA GLY A 21 2.82 6.63 11.79
C GLY A 21 3.81 6.78 10.63
N ARG A 22 4.71 5.78 10.53
CA ARG A 22 5.73 5.65 9.48
C ARG A 22 5.10 5.46 8.09
N THR A 23 5.87 5.74 7.05
CA THR A 23 5.41 5.57 5.66
C THR A 23 5.12 4.12 5.31
N VAL A 24 5.90 3.18 5.84
CA VAL A 24 5.70 1.74 5.69
C VAL A 24 5.70 1.13 7.08
N GLN A 25 4.53 0.66 7.53
CA GLN A 25 4.29 0.17 8.89
C GLN A 25 3.71 -1.24 8.81
N ARG A 26 4.27 -2.18 9.58
CA ARG A 26 3.68 -3.52 9.74
C ARG A 26 2.42 -3.41 10.57
N VAL A 27 1.38 -4.13 10.16
CA VAL A 27 0.11 -4.25 10.88
C VAL A 27 -0.07 -5.70 11.28
N GLU A 28 -0.51 -5.95 12.51
CA GLU A 28 -0.71 -7.30 13.02
C GLU A 28 -1.87 -8.02 12.32
N ARG A 29 -3.00 -7.32 12.17
CA ARG A 29 -4.20 -7.83 11.50
C ARG A 29 -4.65 -6.90 10.38
N PRO A 30 -5.10 -7.43 9.23
CA PRO A 30 -5.63 -6.60 8.16
C PRO A 30 -6.81 -5.77 8.65
N THR A 31 -6.86 -4.50 8.26
CA THR A 31 -8.02 -3.64 8.60
C THR A 31 -9.28 -4.11 7.89
N ARG A 32 -9.11 -4.65 6.68
CA ARG A 32 -10.18 -5.18 5.84
C ARG A 32 -9.91 -6.62 5.49
N LEU A 33 -10.44 -7.51 6.33
CA LEU A 33 -10.28 -8.95 6.13
C LEU A 33 -10.92 -9.44 4.82
N ASP A 34 -12.05 -8.85 4.41
CA ASP A 34 -12.75 -9.13 3.16
C ASP A 34 -11.83 -8.98 1.93
N ARG A 35 -11.13 -7.84 1.85
CA ARG A 35 -10.22 -7.54 0.75
C ARG A 35 -8.94 -8.35 0.82
N ALA A 36 -8.38 -8.53 2.03
CA ALA A 36 -7.19 -9.33 2.22
C ALA A 36 -7.41 -10.78 1.79
N ARG A 37 -8.55 -11.40 2.17
CA ARG A 37 -8.90 -12.78 1.82
C ARG A 37 -9.01 -12.97 0.30
N ARG A 38 -9.59 -11.99 -0.41
CA ARG A 38 -9.68 -12.02 -1.87
C ARG A 38 -8.31 -12.04 -2.56
N LEU A 39 -7.30 -11.43 -1.95
CA LEU A 39 -5.91 -11.45 -2.43
C LEU A 39 -5.15 -12.71 -1.99
N GLY A 40 -5.79 -13.66 -1.30
CA GLY A 40 -5.16 -14.89 -0.82
C GLY A 40 -4.52 -14.78 0.57
N TYR A 41 -4.94 -13.83 1.40
CA TYR A 41 -4.49 -13.77 2.80
C TYR A 41 -5.06 -14.94 3.61
N HIS A 42 -4.19 -15.62 4.36
CA HIS A 42 -4.59 -16.56 5.41
C HIS A 42 -4.00 -16.14 6.74
N ALA A 43 -4.75 -16.37 7.81
CA ALA A 43 -4.31 -16.13 9.19
C ALA A 43 -3.39 -17.26 9.67
N LYS A 44 -2.28 -17.47 8.96
CA LYS A 44 -1.21 -18.41 9.32
C LYS A 44 0.14 -17.73 9.33
N GLN A 45 1.11 -18.36 10.00
CA GLN A 45 2.49 -17.87 10.01
C GLN A 45 3.06 -17.82 8.59
N GLY A 46 3.91 -16.83 8.33
CA GLY A 46 4.44 -16.52 7.00
C GLY A 46 3.64 -15.45 6.23
N PHE A 47 2.44 -15.05 6.67
CA PHE A 47 1.76 -13.86 6.11
C PHE A 47 2.10 -12.59 6.89
N VAL A 48 2.33 -11.51 6.15
CA VAL A 48 2.61 -10.19 6.73
C VAL A 48 1.75 -9.15 6.02
N VAL A 49 1.03 -8.34 6.80
CA VAL A 49 0.29 -7.20 6.26
C VAL A 49 1.05 -5.91 6.57
N VAL A 50 1.23 -5.08 5.55
CA VAL A 50 1.98 -3.84 5.66
C VAL A 50 1.13 -2.69 5.17
N ARG A 51 0.93 -1.69 6.02
CA ARG A 51 0.27 -0.44 5.63
C ARG A 51 1.30 0.53 5.05
N VAL A 52 1.02 1.04 3.86
CA VAL A 52 1.85 1.96 3.12
C VAL A 52 1.12 3.27 2.90
N LYS A 53 1.75 4.37 3.34
CA LYS A 53 1.32 5.75 3.15
C LYS A 53 1.87 6.29 1.82
N VAL A 54 1.00 6.78 0.95
CA VAL A 54 1.37 7.39 -0.34
C VAL A 54 0.83 8.80 -0.41
N SER A 55 1.69 9.76 -0.79
CA SER A 55 1.26 11.16 -0.97
C SER A 55 0.29 11.29 -2.13
N ARG A 56 -0.79 12.03 -1.89
CA ARG A 56 -1.72 12.47 -2.94
C ARG A 56 -1.08 13.53 -3.83
N GLY A 57 -1.70 13.75 -4.99
CA GLY A 57 -1.29 14.74 -5.98
C GLY A 57 -0.50 14.16 -7.15
N GLY A 58 -0.15 15.03 -8.09
CA GLY A 58 0.60 14.68 -9.30
C GLY A 58 2.08 14.42 -9.07
N LEU A 59 2.82 14.23 -10.18
CA LEU A 59 4.26 14.12 -10.15
C LEU A 59 4.88 15.47 -9.80
N ARG A 60 5.82 15.48 -8.85
CA ARG A 60 6.67 16.65 -8.59
C ARG A 60 7.93 16.52 -9.45
N LYS A 61 7.93 17.16 -10.62
CA LYS A 61 9.09 17.19 -11.52
C LYS A 61 10.11 18.21 -11.02
N LYS A 62 11.40 17.86 -11.05
CA LYS A 62 12.49 18.80 -10.75
C LYS A 62 12.55 19.87 -11.85
N ALA A 63 12.69 21.14 -11.47
CA ALA A 63 12.86 22.23 -12.42
C ALA A 63 14.15 22.03 -13.23
N PRO A 64 14.13 22.26 -14.57
CA PRO A 64 15.34 22.23 -15.37
C PRO A 64 16.27 23.38 -14.97
N THR A 65 17.57 23.10 -14.84
CA THR A 65 18.58 24.11 -14.47
C THR A 65 19.04 24.97 -15.64
N LEU A 66 19.01 24.42 -16.86
CA LEU A 66 19.47 25.08 -18.09
C LEU A 66 18.29 25.33 -19.04
N GLY A 67 18.52 26.15 -20.07
CA GLY A 67 17.58 26.41 -21.14
C GLY A 67 17.07 25.11 -21.79
N ARG A 68 15.75 25.01 -21.94
CA ARG A 68 15.06 23.88 -22.59
C ARG A 68 13.94 24.42 -23.47
N ARG A 69 13.61 23.65 -24.52
CA ARG A 69 12.44 23.91 -25.36
C ARG A 69 11.19 24.00 -24.48
N GLN A 70 10.32 24.99 -24.75
CA GLN A 70 9.13 25.31 -23.94
C GLN A 70 8.28 24.09 -23.57
N LYS A 71 8.07 23.13 -24.49
CA LYS A 71 7.33 21.88 -24.23
C LYS A 71 7.93 21.00 -23.12
N ARG A 72 9.23 21.11 -22.84
CA ARG A 72 9.95 20.36 -21.79
C ARG A 72 10.09 21.15 -20.50
N THR A 73 9.75 22.43 -20.49
CA THR A 73 9.87 23.34 -19.34
C THR A 73 8.71 23.22 -18.36
N GLY A 74 7.56 22.70 -18.78
CA GLY A 74 6.42 22.47 -17.88
C GLY A 74 6.78 21.63 -16.64
N ILE A 75 6.33 22.08 -15.47
CA ILE A 75 6.55 21.45 -14.15
C ILE A 75 5.23 21.03 -13.50
N SER A 76 4.24 21.93 -13.50
CA SER A 76 2.91 21.68 -12.93
C SER A 76 2.03 20.80 -13.83
N LYS A 77 0.97 20.22 -13.26
CA LYS A 77 -0.05 19.42 -13.96
C LYS A 77 0.45 18.13 -14.62
N ILE A 78 1.68 17.69 -14.30
CA ILE A 78 2.21 16.41 -14.76
C ILE A 78 1.62 15.27 -13.93
N LYS A 79 0.97 14.32 -14.60
CA LYS A 79 0.47 13.09 -13.99
C LYS A 79 1.59 12.06 -13.88
N ARG A 80 1.53 11.20 -12.85
CA ARG A 80 2.45 10.06 -12.75
C ARG A 80 2.02 8.99 -13.77
N GLY A 81 2.99 8.32 -14.38
CA GLY A 81 2.71 7.16 -15.24
C GLY A 81 2.27 5.90 -14.47
N LYS A 82 2.61 5.82 -13.17
CA LYS A 82 2.23 4.71 -12.29
C LYS A 82 1.05 5.07 -11.39
N SER A 83 0.21 4.08 -11.10
CA SER A 83 -0.87 4.22 -10.11
C SER A 83 -0.30 4.38 -8.69
N MET A 84 -1.03 5.07 -7.81
CA MET A 84 -0.62 5.20 -6.40
C MET A 84 -0.56 3.84 -5.68
N GLN A 85 -1.39 2.90 -6.11
CA GLN A 85 -1.38 1.53 -5.61
C GLN A 85 -0.06 0.83 -5.97
N LYS A 86 0.37 0.89 -7.24
CA LYS A 86 1.66 0.32 -7.66
C LYS A 86 2.85 0.96 -6.96
N ILE A 87 2.78 2.26 -6.68
CA ILE A 87 3.80 2.96 -5.88
C ILE A 87 3.81 2.44 -4.43
N ALA A 88 2.65 2.12 -3.86
CA ALA A 88 2.57 1.54 -2.52
C ALA A 88 3.23 0.16 -2.46
N GLU A 89 2.93 -0.68 -3.46
CA GLU A 89 3.52 -2.01 -3.63
C GLU A 89 5.04 -1.95 -3.73
N GLU A 90 5.58 -1.13 -4.64
CA GLU A 90 7.01 -0.95 -4.82
C GLU A 90 7.71 -0.45 -3.55
N ARG A 91 7.06 0.42 -2.76
CA ARG A 91 7.59 0.87 -1.47
C ARG A 91 7.64 -0.25 -0.43
N GLY A 92 6.63 -1.12 -0.43
CA GLY A 92 6.60 -2.30 0.44
C GLY A 92 7.69 -3.29 0.06
N GLU A 93 7.79 -3.65 -1.22
CA GLU A 93 8.80 -4.59 -1.75
C GLU A 93 10.23 -4.12 -1.50
N ARG A 94 10.50 -2.82 -1.67
CA ARG A 94 11.82 -2.24 -1.36
C ARG A 94 12.20 -2.41 0.11
N LYS A 95 11.22 -2.36 1.03
CA LYS A 95 11.47 -2.51 2.47
C LYS A 95 11.58 -3.98 2.88
N TYR A 96 10.74 -4.85 2.30
CA TYR A 96 10.65 -6.27 2.63
C TYR A 96 11.06 -7.12 1.42
N ARG A 97 12.34 -7.04 1.04
CA ARG A 97 12.88 -7.68 -0.16
C ARG A 97 12.84 -9.22 -0.10
N ASN A 98 12.87 -9.79 1.09
CA ASN A 98 12.79 -11.22 1.34
C ASN A 98 11.36 -11.77 1.25
N LEU A 99 10.35 -10.90 1.28
CA LEU A 99 8.96 -11.30 1.18
C LEU A 99 8.46 -11.11 -0.25
N LYS A 100 7.50 -11.94 -0.66
CA LYS A 100 6.80 -11.83 -1.94
C LYS A 100 5.47 -11.13 -1.75
N LEU A 101 5.15 -10.21 -2.64
CA LEU A 101 3.89 -9.48 -2.62
C LEU A 101 2.80 -10.31 -3.31
N LEU A 102 1.66 -10.53 -2.64
CA LEU A 102 0.48 -11.13 -3.26
C LEU A 102 -0.43 -10.07 -3.91
N GLY A 103 -0.44 -8.87 -3.32
CA GLY A 103 -1.18 -7.73 -3.84
C GLY A 103 -1.43 -6.67 -2.78
N SER A 104 -2.21 -5.67 -3.14
CA SER A 104 -2.55 -4.57 -2.23
C SER A 104 -4.00 -4.14 -2.37
N TYR A 105 -4.52 -3.46 -1.36
CA TYR A 105 -5.86 -2.88 -1.40
C TYR A 105 -5.93 -1.54 -0.68
N TYR A 106 -6.92 -0.74 -1.07
CA TYR A 106 -7.18 0.58 -0.49
C TYR A 106 -7.88 0.48 0.87
N VAL A 107 -7.39 1.25 1.83
CA VAL A 107 -7.93 1.28 3.20
C VAL A 107 -8.62 2.60 3.50
N GLY A 108 -8.01 3.71 3.09
CA GLY A 108 -8.56 5.03 3.36
C GLY A 108 -7.69 6.15 2.80
N GLU A 109 -8.22 7.37 2.88
CA GLU A 109 -7.53 8.57 2.46
C GLU A 109 -7.89 9.76 3.34
N ASP A 110 -6.99 10.74 3.32
CA ASP A 110 -7.25 12.10 3.77
C ASP A 110 -6.84 13.08 2.66
N GLY A 111 -6.85 14.38 2.91
CA GLY A 111 -6.49 15.38 1.89
C GLY A 111 -5.04 15.28 1.39
N ARG A 112 -4.12 14.67 2.15
CA ARG A 112 -2.67 14.65 1.84
C ARG A 112 -2.15 13.27 1.44
N TYR A 113 -2.75 12.20 1.94
CA TYR A 113 -2.27 10.83 1.81
C TYR A 113 -3.38 9.85 1.47
N LYS A 114 -3.00 8.78 0.78
CA LYS A 114 -3.77 7.54 0.67
C LYS A 114 -3.01 6.43 1.37
N TRP A 115 -3.74 5.53 2.02
CA TRP A 115 -3.19 4.35 2.65
C TRP A 115 -3.66 3.09 1.92
N PHE A 116 -2.68 2.24 1.62
CA PHE A 116 -2.89 0.92 1.06
C PHE A 116 -2.34 -0.12 2.03
N GLU A 117 -3.02 -1.25 2.15
CA GLU A 117 -2.47 -2.42 2.83
C GLU A 117 -1.98 -3.41 1.77
N CYS A 118 -0.70 -3.74 1.84
CA CYS A 118 -0.02 -4.70 0.99
C CYS A 118 0.09 -6.01 1.75
N VAL A 119 -0.31 -7.11 1.12
CA VAL A 119 -0.23 -8.46 1.68
C VAL A 119 1.04 -9.12 1.14
N PHE A 120 1.93 -9.43 2.06
CA PHE A 120 3.18 -10.12 1.80
C PHE A 120 3.13 -11.54 2.34
N VAL A 121 3.93 -12.40 1.72
CA VAL A 121 4.13 -13.79 2.12
C VAL A 121 5.62 -14.09 2.16
N ASP A 122 6.03 -14.84 3.17
CA ASP A 122 7.38 -15.38 3.32
C ASP A 122 7.46 -16.73 2.59
N PRO A 123 8.15 -16.83 1.44
CA PRO A 123 8.28 -18.08 0.70
C PRO A 123 9.14 -19.12 1.45
N CYS A 124 9.98 -18.70 2.39
CA CYS A 124 10.87 -19.59 3.12
C CYS A 124 10.19 -20.31 4.29
N HIS A 125 9.05 -19.80 4.77
CA HIS A 125 8.36 -20.32 5.95
C HIS A 125 7.73 -21.71 5.71
N PRO A 126 7.89 -22.70 6.62
CA PRO A 126 7.37 -24.07 6.42
C PRO A 126 5.87 -24.14 6.12
N SER A 127 5.05 -23.37 6.85
CA SER A 127 3.59 -23.29 6.63
C SER A 127 3.17 -22.74 5.26
N ILE A 128 4.07 -22.05 4.56
CA ILE A 128 3.87 -21.55 3.20
C ILE A 128 4.43 -22.54 2.19
N LYS A 129 5.59 -23.14 2.43
CA LYS A 129 6.17 -24.20 1.58
C LYS A 129 5.23 -25.38 1.40
N ASN A 130 4.62 -25.86 2.48
CA ASN A 130 3.71 -27.01 2.44
C ASN A 130 2.35 -26.68 1.76
N SER A 131 2.09 -25.41 1.45
CA SER A 131 0.81 -24.93 0.95
C SER A 131 0.83 -24.77 -0.57
N HIS A 132 0.40 -25.80 -1.29
CA HIS A 132 0.36 -25.80 -2.76
C HIS A 132 -0.39 -24.61 -3.37
N GLU A 133 -1.53 -24.20 -2.79
CA GLU A 133 -2.31 -23.05 -3.28
C GLU A 133 -1.48 -21.75 -3.30
N ILE A 134 -0.66 -21.53 -2.27
CA ILE A 134 0.09 -20.30 -2.12
C ILE A 134 1.35 -20.34 -2.98
N GLN A 135 2.01 -21.49 -3.09
CA GLN A 135 3.17 -21.65 -3.98
C GLN A 135 2.81 -21.31 -5.42
N ARG A 136 1.66 -21.79 -5.93
CA ARG A 136 1.14 -21.45 -7.27
C ARG A 136 0.85 -19.96 -7.48
N ARG A 137 0.70 -19.18 -6.40
CA ARG A 137 0.47 -17.72 -6.49
C ARG A 137 1.76 -16.92 -6.46
N ILE A 138 2.84 -17.49 -5.94
CA ILE A 138 4.15 -16.82 -5.81
C ILE A 138 5.03 -17.09 -7.03
N GLY A 139 4.88 -18.26 -7.67
CA GLY A 139 5.61 -18.71 -8.84
C GLY A 139 4.68 -19.28 -9.89
#